data_AF-A0A929B0I6-F1
#
_entry.id   AF-A0A929B0I6-F1
#
_cell.length_a   1.000
_cell.length_b   1.000
_cell.length_c   1.000
_cell.angle_alpha   90.00
_cell.angle_beta   90.00
_cell.angle_gamma   90.00
#
_symmetry.space_group_name_H-M   'P 1'
#
loop_
_entity.id
_entity.type
_entity.pdbx_description
1 polymer ?
#
loop_
_entity_poly.entity_id
_entity_poly.type
_entity_poly.pdbx_seq_one_letter_code
_entity_poly.pdbx_strand_id
1 'polypeptide(L)'
;MTAEEEERVWQYILNSPVGIAALNQLAIEDFIAPDCPKTFYLNEEYGDFQTLLQIKCSTARGVSIALNYEEMRVIFNRFEDNIESFEVERISMPDKPPSIRLSEQLSQ
;
A
#
# COMPACT_ATOMS: atom_id res chain seq x y z
N MET A 1 0.40 13.51 6.46
CA MET A 1 -0.25 12.88 7.63
C MET A 1 0.46 13.29 8.89
N THR A 2 -0.30 13.48 9.97
CA THR A 2 0.20 13.61 11.34
C THR A 2 0.46 12.21 11.93
N ALA A 3 1.22 12.14 13.04
CA ALA A 3 1.47 10.87 13.73
C ALA A 3 0.17 10.20 14.23
N GLU A 4 -0.80 11.00 14.69
CA GLU A 4 -2.11 10.52 15.16
C GLU A 4 -2.98 9.97 14.01
N GLU A 5 -2.85 10.52 12.80
CA GLU A 5 -3.49 9.96 11.61
C GLU A 5 -2.85 8.63 11.22
N GLU A 6 -1.53 8.54 11.27
CA GLU A 6 -0.80 7.31 10.96
C GLU A 6 -1.13 6.18 11.95
N GLU A 7 -1.18 6.48 13.24
CA GLU A 7 -1.57 5.51 14.25
C GLU A 7 -3.00 4.98 14.00
N ARG A 8 -3.94 5.86 13.63
CA ARG A 8 -5.31 5.45 13.27
C ARG A 8 -5.33 4.55 12.04
N VAL A 9 -4.56 4.87 11.00
CA VAL A 9 -4.44 4.01 9.81
C VAL A 9 -3.91 2.63 10.19
N TRP A 10 -2.88 2.57 11.03
CA TRP A 10 -2.37 1.30 11.54
C TRP A 10 -3.43 0.51 12.32
N GLN A 11 -4.22 1.17 13.17
CA GLN A 11 -5.32 0.52 13.88
C GLN A 11 -6.34 -0.09 12.91
N TYR A 12 -6.69 0.58 11.81
CA TYR A 12 -7.60 0.00 10.81
C TYR A 12 -6.99 -1.23 10.12
N ILE A 13 -5.71 -1.17 9.75
CA ILE A 13 -5.02 -2.28 9.06
C ILE A 13 -4.88 -3.49 9.99
N LEU A 14 -4.42 -3.27 11.23
CA LEU A 14 -4.12 -4.35 12.17
C LEU A 14 -5.38 -5.02 12.73
N ASN A 15 -6.51 -4.31 12.76
CA ASN A 15 -7.79 -4.85 13.22
C ASN A 15 -8.70 -5.35 12.08
N SER A 16 -8.25 -5.32 10.82
CA SER A 16 -9.01 -5.81 9.67
C SER A 16 -8.40 -7.09 9.09
N PRO A 17 -9.18 -8.16 8.86
CA PRO A 17 -8.71 -9.34 8.12
C PRO A 17 -8.13 -8.99 6.75
N VAL A 18 -8.70 -8.00 6.07
CA VAL A 18 -8.24 -7.51 4.75
C VAL A 18 -6.92 -6.75 4.90
N GLY A 19 -6.80 -5.93 5.95
CA GLY A 19 -5.54 -5.25 6.29
C GLY A 19 -4.41 -6.23 6.59
N ILE A 20 -4.67 -7.26 7.40
CA ILE A 20 -3.72 -8.34 7.69
C ILE A 20 -3.35 -9.12 6.42
N ALA A 21 -4.30 -9.40 5.53
CA ALA A 21 -4.02 -10.05 4.26
C ALA A 21 -3.03 -9.24 3.40
N ALA A 22 -3.18 -7.91 3.37
CA ALA A 22 -2.26 -7.04 2.66
C ALA A 22 -0.84 -7.07 3.28
N LEU A 23 -0.74 -7.06 4.61
CA LEU A 23 0.55 -7.21 5.30
C LEU A 23 1.19 -8.59 5.02
N ASN A 24 0.40 -9.66 4.97
CA ASN A 24 0.90 -10.98 4.61
C ASN A 24 1.44 -11.00 3.18
N GLN A 25 0.80 -10.30 2.23
CA GLN A 25 1.32 -10.18 0.86
C GLN A 25 2.69 -9.50 0.83
N LEU A 26 2.88 -8.43 1.61
CA LEU A 26 4.19 -7.78 1.77
C LEU A 26 5.24 -8.71 2.39
N ALA A 27 4.85 -9.51 3.38
CA ALA A 27 5.75 -10.47 4.02
C ALA A 27 6.21 -11.57 3.05
N ILE A 28 5.29 -12.11 2.25
CA ILE A 28 5.57 -13.14 1.24
C ILE A 28 6.58 -12.63 0.19
N GLU A 29 6.54 -11.34 -0.13
CA GLU A 29 7.44 -10.71 -1.09
C GLU A 29 8.72 -10.14 -0.46
N ASP A 30 8.92 -10.31 0.86
CA ASP A 30 10.07 -9.85 1.63
C ASP A 30 10.17 -8.32 1.80
N PHE A 31 9.03 -7.63 1.82
CA PHE A 31 8.92 -6.17 2.05
C PHE A 31 8.59 -5.79 3.50
N ILE A 32 8.65 -6.74 4.43
CA ILE A 32 8.59 -6.48 5.88
C ILE A 32 9.97 -6.71 6.48
N ALA A 33 10.85 -5.73 6.33
CA ALA A 33 12.19 -5.73 6.92
C ALA A 33 12.54 -4.37 7.55
N PRO A 34 13.53 -4.32 8.47
CA PRO A 34 13.95 -3.08 9.12
C PRO A 34 14.43 -1.98 8.15
N ASP A 35 14.98 -2.36 7.00
CA ASP A 35 15.48 -1.47 5.96
C ASP A 35 14.46 -1.19 4.84
N CYS A 36 13.18 -1.51 5.09
CA CYS A 36 12.03 -1.21 4.25
C CYS A 36 11.12 -0.20 4.96
N PRO A 37 11.48 1.11 4.94
CA PRO A 37 10.64 2.18 5.44
C PRO A 37 9.24 2.14 4.82
N LYS A 38 8.26 2.46 5.66
CA LYS A 38 6.83 2.51 5.34
C LYS A 38 6.38 3.96 5.42
N THR A 39 5.69 4.41 4.39
CA THR A 39 5.17 5.78 4.33
C THR A 39 3.72 5.74 3.91
N PHE A 40 2.86 6.44 4.63
CA PHE A 40 1.46 6.56 4.26
C PHE A 40 1.18 7.85 3.49
N TYR A 41 0.30 7.71 2.50
CA TYR A 41 -0.25 8.80 1.73
C TYR A 41 -1.77 8.68 1.72
N LEU A 42 -2.44 9.83 1.79
CA LEU A 42 -3.86 9.92 1.50
C LEU A 42 -4.04 10.26 0.03
N ASN A 43 -5.06 9.68 -0.61
CA ASN A 43 -5.38 10.05 -1.97
C ASN A 43 -6.19 11.35 -1.96
N GLU A 44 -5.59 12.47 -2.36
CA GLU A 44 -6.26 13.79 -2.35
C GLU A 44 -7.49 13.85 -3.27
N GLU A 45 -7.56 13.01 -4.31
CA GLU A 45 -8.69 12.96 -5.26
C GLU A 45 -9.89 12.19 -4.68
N TYR A 46 -9.64 11.13 -3.92
CA TYR A 46 -10.67 10.25 -3.32
C TYR A 46 -10.86 10.51 -1.82
N GLY A 47 -10.16 11.50 -1.26
CA GLY A 47 -10.17 11.80 0.17
C GLY A 47 -9.80 10.61 1.05
N ASP A 48 -10.42 10.53 2.23
CA ASP A 48 -10.15 9.52 3.24
C ASP A 48 -10.63 8.10 2.87
N PHE A 49 -11.27 7.93 1.71
CA PHE A 49 -11.73 6.63 1.19
C PHE A 49 -10.59 5.77 0.63
N GLN A 50 -9.42 6.36 0.37
CA GLN A 50 -8.25 5.60 -0.05
C GLN A 50 -7.02 5.98 0.75
N THR A 51 -6.35 4.97 1.28
CA THR A 51 -5.07 5.12 1.96
C THR A 51 -4.02 4.31 1.25
N LEU A 52 -2.92 4.95 0.86
CA LEU A 52 -1.79 4.31 0.22
C LEU A 52 -0.68 4.06 1.25
N LEU A 53 -0.21 2.83 1.34
CA LEU A 53 1.00 2.46 2.05
C LEU A 53 2.11 2.20 1.02
N GLN A 54 3.13 3.04 1.03
CA GLN A 54 4.35 2.86 0.23
C GLN A 54 5.40 2.14 1.08
N ILE A 55 6.08 1.17 0.47
CA ILE A 55 7.22 0.47 1.06
C ILE A 55 8.37 0.50 0.06
N LYS A 56 9.50 1.08 0.46
CA LYS A 56 10.70 1.18 -0.37
C LYS A 56 11.89 0.58 0.37
N CYS A 57 12.40 -0.55 -0.08
CA CYS A 57 13.54 -1.20 0.53
C CYS A 57 14.86 -0.62 0.01
N SER A 58 15.90 -0.61 0.84
CA SER A 58 17.24 -0.14 0.45
C SER A 58 17.93 -1.06 -0.58
N THR A 59 17.49 -2.31 -0.64
CA THR A 59 18.04 -3.38 -1.47
C THR A 59 16.90 -4.20 -2.05
N ALA A 60 17.05 -4.68 -3.29
CA ALA A 60 16.12 -5.63 -3.88
C ALA A 60 16.15 -6.95 -3.10
N ARG A 61 14.98 -7.54 -2.84
CA ARG A 61 14.80 -8.66 -1.91
C ARG A 61 13.70 -9.62 -2.38
N GLY A 62 13.75 -10.87 -1.93
CA GLY A 62 12.74 -11.88 -2.26
C GLY A 62 12.38 -11.95 -3.74
N VAL A 63 11.08 -11.85 -4.03
CA VAL A 63 10.51 -11.88 -5.39
C VAL A 63 10.92 -10.65 -6.22
N SER A 64 11.26 -9.55 -5.56
CA SER A 64 11.66 -8.28 -6.17
C SER A 64 12.96 -8.37 -6.96
N ILE A 65 13.87 -9.28 -6.58
CA ILE A 65 15.11 -9.54 -7.33
C ILE A 65 14.79 -10.18 -8.68
N ALA A 66 13.87 -11.16 -8.69
CA ALA A 66 13.53 -11.89 -9.91
C ALA A 66 12.72 -11.03 -10.89
N LEU A 67 11.86 -10.16 -10.38
CA LEU A 67 10.96 -9.32 -11.18
C LEU A 67 11.44 -7.85 -11.30
N ASN A 68 12.60 -7.53 -10.73
CA ASN A 68 13.26 -6.23 -10.77
C ASN A 68 12.35 -5.05 -10.38
N TYR A 69 11.76 -5.11 -9.18
CA TYR A 69 11.09 -3.96 -8.55
C TYR A 69 11.71 -3.63 -7.19
N GLU A 70 11.69 -2.34 -6.84
CA GLU A 70 12.37 -1.81 -5.64
C GLU A 70 11.36 -1.22 -4.63
N GLU A 71 10.12 -1.07 -5.05
CA GLU A 71 9.04 -0.46 -4.27
C GLU A 71 7.75 -1.27 -4.43
N MET A 72 7.04 -1.42 -3.32
CA MET A 72 5.68 -1.92 -3.28
C MET A 72 4.75 -0.84 -2.76
N ARG A 73 3.56 -0.76 -3.33
CA ARG A 73 2.49 0.12 -2.88
C ARG A 73 1.28 -0.73 -2.58
N VAL A 74 0.66 -0.50 -1.43
CA VAL A 74 -0.63 -1.09 -1.07
C VAL A 74 -1.66 0.02 -1.05
N ILE A 75 -2.69 -0.10 -1.87
CA ILE A 75 -3.82 0.83 -1.89
C ILE A 75 -4.94 0.17 -1.12
N PHE A 76 -5.32 0.75 0.02
CA PHE A 76 -6.46 0.31 0.82
C PHE A 76 -7.70 1.09 0.41
N ASN A 77 -8.71 0.39 -0.10
CA ASN A 77 -10.03 0.96 -0.34
C ASN A 77 -10.85 0.86 0.94
N ARG A 78 -11.32 2.00 1.42
CA ARG A 78 -12.03 2.14 2.68
C ARG A 78 -13.46 2.58 2.44
N PHE A 79 -14.37 2.01 3.20
CA PHE A 79 -15.75 2.46 3.30
C PHE A 79 -16.11 2.56 4.78
N GLU A 80 -16.52 3.75 5.21
CA GLU A 80 -16.66 4.08 6.63
C GLU A 80 -15.38 3.71 7.42
N ASP A 81 -15.53 2.94 8.51
CA ASP A 81 -14.44 2.52 9.38
C ASP A 81 -13.81 1.18 8.96
N ASN A 82 -14.15 0.65 7.78
CA ASN A 82 -13.70 -0.66 7.31
C ASN A 82 -12.78 -0.59 6.09
N ILE A 83 -11.87 -1.57 5.98
CA ILE A 83 -11.09 -1.84 4.77
C ILE A 83 -11.85 -2.90 3.95
N GLU A 84 -12.41 -2.49 2.82
CA GLU A 84 -13.23 -3.35 1.95
C GLU A 84 -12.35 -4.22 1.03
N SER A 85 -11.27 -3.63 0.51
CA SER A 85 -10.33 -4.31 -0.38
C SER A 85 -8.95 -3.66 -0.35
N PHE A 86 -7.95 -4.35 -0.90
CA PHE A 86 -6.64 -3.79 -1.15
C PHE A 86 -6.12 -4.16 -2.54
N GLU A 87 -5.29 -3.30 -3.09
CA GLU A 87 -4.54 -3.54 -4.32
C GLU A 87 -3.04 -3.41 -4.05
N VAL A 88 -2.22 -4.13 -4.82
CA VAL A 88 -0.76 -4.09 -4.71
C VAL A 88 -0.15 -3.69 -6.03
N GLU A 89 0.61 -2.60 -6.04
CA GLU A 89 1.46 -2.22 -7.15
C GLU A 89 2.92 -2.58 -6.86
N ARG A 90 3.61 -3.09 -7.88
CA ARG A 90 5.05 -3.39 -7.87
C ARG A 90 5.73 -2.40 -8.81
N ILE A 91 6.63 -1.59 -8.29
CA ILE A 91 7.18 -0.43 -9.00
C ILE A 91 8.68 -0.67 -9.30
N SER A 92 8.99 -0.82 -10.59
CA SER A 92 10.35 -1.04 -11.10
C SER A 92 11.15 0.23 -11.36
N MET A 93 10.48 1.39 -11.46
CA MET A 93 11.11 2.70 -11.64
C MET A 93 10.34 3.73 -10.80
N PRO A 94 10.94 4.29 -9.74
CA PRO A 94 10.26 5.14 -8.76
C PRO A 94 9.88 6.54 -9.27
N ASP A 95 10.24 6.89 -10.51
CA ASP A 95 9.91 8.19 -11.11
C ASP A 95 8.42 8.37 -11.44
N LYS A 96 7.59 7.35 -11.22
CA LYS A 96 6.13 7.50 -11.31
C LYS A 96 5.54 7.79 -9.93
N PRO A 97 4.87 8.94 -9.72
CA PRO A 97 3.95 9.11 -8.60
C PRO A 97 2.89 7.98 -8.64
N PRO A 98 2.19 7.72 -7.52
CA PRO A 98 1.13 6.71 -7.44
C PRO A 98 0.29 6.69 -8.70
N SER A 99 0.42 5.61 -9.49
CA SER A 99 -0.38 5.42 -10.69
C SER A 99 -1.72 4.86 -10.26
N ILE A 100 -2.52 5.64 -9.54
CA ILE A 100 -3.90 5.25 -9.24
C ILE A 100 -4.55 5.06 -10.62
N ARG A 101 -4.72 3.81 -11.05
CA ARG A 101 -5.42 3.49 -12.29
C ARG A 101 -6.90 3.68 -12.02
N LEU A 102 -7.34 4.90 -12.25
CA LEU A 102 -8.73 5.28 -12.29
C LEU A 102 -9.24 5.02 -13.69
N SER A 103 -10.45 4.48 -13.76
CA SER A 103 -11.22 4.09 -14.95
C SER A 103 -11.01 2.66 -15.45
N GLU A 104 -11.77 1.72 -14.86
CA GLU A 104 -12.41 0.64 -15.64
C GLU A 104 -13.64 -0.01 -14.95
N GLN A 105 -14.34 0.69 -14.04
CA GLN A 105 -15.56 0.14 -13.39
C GLN A 105 -16.83 1.00 -13.45
N LEU A 106 -16.88 2.03 -14.30
CA LEU A 106 -18.14 2.75 -14.57
C LEU A 106 -18.43 2.85 -16.08
N SER A 107 -18.41 1.69 -16.75
CA SER A 107 -18.98 1.54 -18.09
C SER A 107 -19.66 0.17 -18.18
N GLN A 108 -20.74 0.01 -17.41
CA GLN A 108 -21.90 -0.82 -17.73
C GLN A 108 -23.07 -0.44 -16.83
#